data_AF-A0A9W8GWH4-F1
#
_entry.id   AF-A0A9W8GWH4-F1
#
_cell.length_a   1.000
_cell.length_b   1.000
_cell.length_c   1.000
_cell.angle_alpha   90.00
_cell.angle_beta   90.00
_cell.angle_gamma   90.00
#
_symmetry.space_group_name_H-M   'P 1'
#
loop_
_entity.id
_entity.type
_entity.pdbx_description
1 polymer ?
#
loop_
_entity_poly.entity_id
_entity_poly.type
_entity_poly.pdbx_seq_one_letter_code
_entity_poly.pdbx_strand_id
1 'polypeptide(L)'
;MCIEGLRYFQRYDWLLLRSIVSMGYLGWILYSLLFIFKSYVLPAPTNRDSGVNAYRLGDSGLVAVIGLLVFAMFSLVFYKQHSPGMYYAYVAFPIYFWTDILQQLPLIQHICSSYLRLAVRWRPIAFAAIYVLILEALVYAYFDRRVYSVAFGILAAAWPLSVSAKFRRQHTMLLATWSGFCLMTSVFTLLPVERNDHLGLVIAGGVLITLSGLVAWHFSSSFTLPPLGASPKQAREAIAIDRLVILVETLLVGIATFLGPITSKETERRGSLPRFHQLACWAILIVSTLLPFVHGSRLNRSARDQHYLYRLVTIYLAFAAPFVLLTVSYESIFYFSYSVVLLLWLSIERALYYEKAENQLMAPTEQTRLSDLALQRSVSSTARPKGAQTFAASRTLGLSDMRTSIMFLFFVNVAFFGTGNVASLASFSIDSVYRLITVFDPFMMSVLLLFKIFIPFFLVSAVFGVLNRSLELPPFSLFLFVLSTTDVMTVNFFFLVRDDGSWLDIGMSISHFCISGMFVLFTIVLFVLSHALVGRVLIPSSGSVKPAKKQH
;
A
#
# COMPACT_ATOMS: atom_id res chain seq x y z
N MET A 1 19.43 33.79 -32.56
CA MET A 1 18.52 34.95 -32.34
C MET A 1 17.04 34.60 -32.36
N CYS A 2 16.34 34.33 -33.48
CA CYS A 2 14.87 34.11 -33.45
C CYS A 2 14.43 32.89 -32.62
N ILE A 3 15.16 31.77 -32.69
CA ILE A 3 14.87 30.56 -31.88
C ILE A 3 15.16 30.80 -30.39
N GLU A 4 16.19 31.57 -30.05
CA GLU A 4 16.51 31.92 -28.67
C GLU A 4 15.47 32.89 -28.08
N GLY A 5 14.99 33.85 -28.87
CA GLY A 5 13.90 34.74 -28.50
C GLY A 5 12.59 33.96 -28.25
N LEU A 6 12.26 33.00 -29.11
CA LEU A 6 11.10 32.13 -28.92
C LEU A 6 11.23 31.29 -27.64
N ARG A 7 12.40 30.70 -27.38
CA ARG A 7 12.68 29.95 -26.15
C ARG A 7 12.59 30.83 -24.90
N TYR A 8 13.06 32.08 -24.98
CA TYR A 8 12.93 33.03 -23.89
C TYR A 8 11.46 33.32 -23.57
N PHE A 9 10.62 33.59 -24.58
CA PHE A 9 9.19 33.80 -24.37
C PHE A 9 8.47 32.57 -23.82
N GLN A 10 8.84 31.36 -24.28
CA GLN A 10 8.25 30.11 -23.81
C GLN A 10 8.67 29.76 -22.37
N ARG A 11 9.88 30.15 -21.95
CA ARG A 11 10.44 29.84 -20.62
C ARG A 11 10.42 31.04 -19.65
N TYR A 12 9.76 32.14 -20.01
CA TYR A 12 9.78 33.38 -19.23
C TYR A 12 9.40 33.15 -17.76
N ASP A 13 8.25 32.50 -17.50
CA ASP A 13 7.79 32.18 -16.15
C ASP A 13 8.30 30.84 -15.60
N TRP A 14 9.08 30.09 -16.40
CA TRP A 14 9.44 28.72 -16.08
C TRP A 14 10.25 28.62 -14.79
N LEU A 15 11.26 29.48 -14.61
CA LEU A 15 12.11 29.44 -13.41
C LEU A 15 11.32 29.81 -12.15
N LEU A 16 10.46 30.84 -12.26
CA LEU A 16 9.61 31.30 -11.18
C LEU A 16 8.64 30.20 -10.76
N LEU A 17 7.89 29.66 -11.72
CA LEU A 17 6.88 28.65 -11.45
C LEU A 17 7.51 27.33 -10.97
N ARG A 18 8.63 26.92 -11.56
CA ARG A 18 9.40 25.75 -11.12
C ARG A 18 9.86 25.92 -9.68
N SER A 19 10.32 27.10 -9.27
CA SER A 19 10.73 27.38 -7.89
C SER A 19 9.57 27.35 -6.91
N ILE A 20 8.45 28.00 -7.26
CA ILE A 20 7.23 28.04 -6.43
C ILE A 20 6.67 26.63 -6.22
N VAL A 21 6.52 25.85 -7.29
CA VAL A 21 6.01 24.47 -7.23
C VAL A 21 6.95 23.57 -6.44
N SER A 22 8.27 23.70 -6.63
CA SER A 22 9.27 22.96 -5.85
C SER A 22 9.17 23.28 -4.36
N MET A 23 9.05 24.56 -3.99
CA MET A 23 8.84 24.98 -2.61
C MET A 23 7.51 24.47 -2.06
N GLY A 24 6.47 24.36 -2.89
CA GLY A 24 5.18 23.78 -2.51
C GLY A 24 5.29 22.32 -2.14
N TYR A 25 5.91 21.50 -3.00
CA TYR A 25 6.12 20.08 -2.71
C TYR A 25 7.06 19.85 -1.52
N LEU A 26 8.19 20.54 -1.45
CA LEU A 26 9.12 20.41 -0.32
C LEU A 26 8.47 20.83 1.00
N GLY A 27 7.68 21.92 0.97
CA GLY A 27 6.89 22.37 2.12
C GLY A 27 5.86 21.31 2.54
N TRP A 28 5.09 20.76 1.60
CA TRP A 28 4.11 19.71 1.89
C TRP A 28 4.73 18.43 2.47
N ILE A 29 5.85 17.96 1.90
CA ILE A 29 6.57 16.78 2.39
C ILE A 29 7.08 17.03 3.81
N LEU A 30 7.73 18.16 4.07
CA LEU A 30 8.26 18.51 5.39
C LEU A 30 7.14 18.68 6.42
N TYR A 31 6.06 19.36 6.07
CA TYR A 31 4.87 19.51 6.92
C TYR A 31 4.28 18.16 7.31
N SER A 32 4.12 17.27 6.33
CA SER A 32 3.57 15.92 6.53
C SER A 32 4.49 15.06 7.42
N LEU A 33 5.81 15.11 7.22
CA LEU A 33 6.78 14.45 8.10
C LEU A 33 6.70 15.00 9.52
N LEU A 34 6.68 16.31 9.72
CA LEU A 34 6.56 16.91 11.05
C LEU A 34 5.27 16.49 11.76
N PHE A 35 4.16 16.44 11.03
CA PHE A 35 2.89 15.94 11.55
C PHE A 35 3.01 14.48 12.02
N ILE A 36 3.68 13.60 11.25
CA ILE A 36 3.93 12.20 11.62
C ILE A 36 4.82 12.11 12.86
N PHE A 37 5.91 12.87 12.90
CA PHE A 37 6.82 12.87 14.06
C PHE A 37 6.11 13.32 15.33
N LYS A 38 5.31 14.40 15.24
CA LYS A 38 4.54 14.94 16.36
C LYS A 38 3.46 13.99 16.85
N SER A 39 2.74 13.34 15.93
CA SER A 39 1.54 12.56 16.26
C SER A 39 1.81 11.09 16.58
N TYR A 40 2.85 10.50 16.00
CA TYR A 40 3.06 9.05 16.04
C TYR A 40 4.45 8.62 16.52
N VAL A 41 5.46 9.48 16.49
CA VAL A 41 6.84 9.11 16.89
C VAL A 41 7.15 9.59 18.30
N LEU A 42 6.79 10.83 18.65
CA LEU A 42 7.06 11.39 19.97
C LEU A 42 6.06 10.85 21.01
N PRO A 43 6.53 10.42 22.20
CA PRO A 43 5.64 10.05 23.31
C PRO A 43 4.73 11.22 23.69
N ALA A 44 3.45 10.94 23.97
CA ALA A 44 2.51 11.96 24.40
C ALA A 44 3.08 12.69 25.64
N PRO A 45 3.11 14.04 25.65
CA PRO A 45 3.63 14.79 26.80
C PRO A 45 2.78 14.48 28.03
N THR A 46 3.44 14.08 29.12
CA THR A 46 2.83 13.63 30.38
C THR A 46 2.08 14.72 31.16
N ASN A 47 2.14 15.98 30.74
CA ASN A 47 1.46 17.10 31.38
C ASN A 47 0.34 17.65 30.50
N ARG A 48 -0.89 17.63 31.05
CA ARG A 48 -2.13 18.06 30.40
C ARG A 48 -2.18 19.54 29.99
N ASP A 49 -1.20 20.36 30.39
CA ASP A 49 -1.15 21.79 30.03
C ASP A 49 -0.20 22.11 28.86
N SER A 50 0.43 21.11 28.24
CA SER A 50 1.47 21.34 27.21
C SER A 50 1.23 20.59 25.88
N GLY A 51 0.04 20.01 25.71
CA GLY A 51 -0.22 18.91 24.78
C GLY A 51 -0.11 19.15 23.26
N VAL A 52 -0.11 20.40 22.78
CA VAL A 52 -0.01 20.68 21.32
C VAL A 52 0.85 21.92 21.01
N ASN A 53 0.96 22.84 21.98
CA ASN A 53 1.59 24.15 21.84
C ASN A 53 3.01 24.23 22.44
N ALA A 54 3.52 23.21 23.13
CA ALA A 54 4.82 23.26 23.79
C ALA A 54 6.02 23.50 22.85
N TYR A 55 5.86 23.22 21.55
CA TYR A 55 6.92 23.36 20.55
C TYR A 55 6.63 24.46 19.51
N ARG A 56 5.61 25.29 19.72
CA ARG A 56 5.38 26.49 18.88
C ARG A 56 6.19 27.65 19.46
N LEU A 57 6.84 28.43 18.59
CA LEU A 57 7.48 29.67 19.04
C LEU A 57 6.47 30.58 19.75
N GLY A 58 6.92 31.27 20.81
CA GLY A 58 6.20 32.41 21.39
C GLY A 58 5.92 33.51 20.35
N ASP A 59 6.77 33.64 19.33
CA ASP A 59 6.65 34.57 18.19
C ASP A 59 5.81 34.05 17.01
N SER A 60 4.89 33.11 17.24
CA SER A 60 4.00 32.58 16.20
C SER A 60 3.26 33.67 15.38
N GLY A 61 2.93 34.80 16.01
CA GLY A 61 2.32 35.96 15.36
C GLY A 61 3.24 36.66 14.35
N LEU A 62 4.53 36.83 14.67
CA LEU A 62 5.48 37.49 13.77
C LEU A 62 5.71 36.67 12.50
N VAL A 63 5.86 35.35 12.64
CA VAL A 63 6.03 34.43 11.50
C VAL A 63 4.81 34.46 10.58
N ALA A 64 3.60 34.51 11.15
CA ALA A 64 2.36 34.62 10.37
C ALA A 64 2.27 35.94 9.61
N VAL A 65 2.65 37.07 10.23
CA VAL A 65 2.68 38.39 9.59
C VAL A 65 3.69 38.40 8.44
N ILE A 66 4.88 37.83 8.63
CA ILE A 66 5.90 37.71 7.56
C ILE A 66 5.34 36.89 6.40
N GLY A 67 4.70 35.75 6.66
CA GLY A 67 4.06 34.94 5.61
C GLY A 67 3.01 35.71 4.82
N LEU A 68 2.15 36.47 5.51
CA LEU A 68 1.13 37.31 4.87
C LEU A 68 1.75 38.43 4.02
N LEU A 69 2.81 39.08 4.50
CA LEU A 69 3.54 40.11 3.75
C LEU A 69 4.18 39.55 2.48
N VAL A 70 4.79 38.36 2.55
CA VAL A 70 5.34 37.67 1.38
C VAL A 70 4.23 37.34 0.37
N PHE A 71 3.08 36.85 0.85
CA PHE A 71 1.93 36.56 -0.03
C PHE A 71 1.38 37.83 -0.69
N ALA A 72 1.24 38.91 0.06
CA ALA A 72 0.79 40.20 -0.44
C ALA A 72 1.76 40.75 -1.50
N MET A 73 3.07 40.61 -1.29
CA MET A 73 4.10 41.04 -2.24
C MET A 73 4.00 40.29 -3.57
N PHE A 74 3.94 38.95 -3.56
CA PHE A 74 3.76 38.17 -4.78
C PHE A 74 2.41 38.44 -5.46
N SER A 75 1.35 38.59 -4.68
CA SER A 75 0.01 38.91 -5.21
C SER A 75 0.00 40.28 -5.91
N LEU A 76 0.71 41.28 -5.39
CA LEU A 76 0.83 42.59 -6.00
C LEU A 76 1.64 42.54 -7.31
N VAL A 77 2.69 41.72 -7.36
CA VAL A 77 3.46 41.49 -8.60
C VAL A 77 2.59 40.85 -9.67
N PHE A 78 1.84 39.79 -9.35
CA PHE A 78 0.94 39.12 -10.30
C PHE A 78 -0.23 39.99 -10.73
N TYR A 79 -0.73 40.85 -9.83
CA TYR A 79 -1.77 41.81 -10.16
C TYR A 79 -1.27 42.81 -11.21
N LYS A 80 -0.07 43.34 -11.01
CA LYS A 80 0.58 44.26 -11.96
C LYS A 80 0.90 43.59 -13.30
N GLN A 81 1.20 42.29 -13.28
CA GLN A 81 1.48 41.51 -14.49
C GLN A 81 0.23 41.00 -15.22
N HIS A 82 -0.99 41.26 -14.69
CA HIS A 82 -2.23 40.69 -15.20
C HIS A 82 -2.18 39.15 -15.34
N SER A 83 -1.48 38.48 -14.42
CA SER A 83 -1.27 37.04 -14.46
C SER A 83 -2.58 36.27 -14.21
N PRO A 84 -2.75 35.06 -14.79
CA PRO A 84 -3.90 34.21 -14.53
C PRO A 84 -4.09 33.89 -13.04
N GLY A 85 -5.34 33.70 -12.60
CA GLY A 85 -5.69 33.43 -11.19
C GLY A 85 -4.95 32.24 -10.56
N MET A 86 -4.53 31.26 -11.36
CA MET A 86 -3.79 30.08 -10.90
C MET A 86 -2.45 30.43 -10.22
N TYR A 87 -1.80 31.53 -10.61
CA TYR A 87 -0.51 31.96 -10.03
C TYR A 87 -0.64 32.32 -8.54
N TYR A 88 -1.77 32.92 -8.15
CA TYR A 88 -2.06 33.24 -6.76
C TYR A 88 -2.24 31.97 -5.93
N ALA A 89 -2.91 30.96 -6.47
CA ALA A 89 -3.07 29.66 -5.82
C ALA A 89 -1.72 28.94 -5.67
N TYR A 90 -0.86 28.98 -6.70
CA TYR A 90 0.47 28.37 -6.65
C TYR A 90 1.37 28.99 -5.59
N VAL A 91 1.24 30.30 -5.31
CA VAL A 91 2.04 30.97 -4.27
C VAL A 91 1.42 30.84 -2.87
N ALA A 92 0.09 30.83 -2.75
CA ALA A 92 -0.58 30.67 -1.46
C ALA A 92 -0.18 29.36 -0.76
N PHE A 93 -0.12 28.27 -1.52
CA PHE A 93 0.17 26.92 -1.02
C PHE A 93 1.54 26.81 -0.31
N PRO A 94 2.70 27.10 -0.95
CA PRO A 94 4.00 27.06 -0.29
C PRO A 94 4.07 28.02 0.89
N ILE A 95 3.53 29.24 0.77
CA ILE A 95 3.59 30.22 1.87
C ILE A 95 2.89 29.68 3.11
N TYR A 96 1.73 29.04 2.95
CA TYR A 96 1.03 28.40 4.07
C TYR A 96 1.91 27.35 4.78
N PHE A 97 2.47 26.37 4.05
CA PHE A 97 3.26 25.31 4.66
C PHE A 97 4.55 25.82 5.29
N TRP A 98 5.29 26.70 4.60
CA TRP A 98 6.53 27.24 5.12
C TRP A 98 6.29 28.12 6.36
N THR A 99 5.18 28.86 6.40
CA THR A 99 4.80 29.62 7.61
C THR A 99 4.54 28.68 8.78
N ASP A 100 3.80 27.59 8.60
CA ASP A 100 3.54 26.62 9.67
C ASP A 100 4.81 25.86 10.10
N ILE A 101 5.68 25.47 9.15
CA ILE A 101 6.97 24.83 9.42
C ILE A 101 7.86 25.74 10.27
N LEU A 102 7.96 27.03 9.91
CA LEU A 102 8.77 28.00 10.64
C LEU A 102 8.26 28.23 12.07
N GLN A 103 6.94 28.17 12.30
CA GLN A 103 6.37 28.23 13.64
C GLN A 103 6.74 27.01 14.51
N GLN A 104 7.10 25.88 13.88
CA GLN A 104 7.48 24.63 14.52
C GLN A 104 9.01 24.39 14.56
N LEU A 105 9.82 25.43 14.32
CA LEU A 105 11.30 25.32 14.32
C LEU A 105 11.89 24.67 15.60
N PRO A 106 11.38 24.92 16.83
CA PRO A 106 11.89 24.30 18.05
C PRO A 106 11.69 22.78 18.04
N LEU A 107 10.62 22.29 17.43
CA LEU A 107 10.38 20.85 17.24
C LEU A 107 11.45 20.24 16.34
N ILE A 108 11.77 20.90 15.22
CA ILE A 108 12.82 20.46 14.28
C ILE A 108 14.17 20.39 15.00
N GLN A 109 14.51 21.42 15.77
CA GLN A 109 15.75 21.45 16.55
C GLN A 109 15.79 20.32 17.61
N HIS A 110 14.67 20.05 18.27
CA HIS A 110 14.57 18.94 19.23
C HIS A 110 14.74 17.58 18.54
N ILE A 111 14.07 17.34 17.41
CA ILE A 111 14.19 16.10 16.63
C ILE A 111 15.64 15.92 16.17
N CYS A 112 16.22 16.94 15.53
CA CYS A 112 17.58 16.91 15.02
C CYS A 112 18.59 16.63 16.14
N SER A 113 18.52 17.37 17.25
CA SER A 113 19.43 17.16 18.38
C SER A 113 19.24 15.81 19.09
N SER A 114 18.01 15.28 19.15
CA SER A 114 17.74 13.95 19.72
C SER A 114 18.31 12.84 18.83
N TYR A 115 18.15 12.98 17.52
CA TYR A 115 18.62 12.01 16.54
C TYR A 115 20.14 12.00 16.40
N LEU A 116 20.79 13.17 16.47
CA LEU A 116 22.25 13.29 16.53
C LEU A 116 22.85 12.75 17.83
N ARG A 117 22.10 12.73 18.94
CA ARG A 117 22.56 12.20 20.24
C ARG A 117 22.39 10.69 20.37
N LEU A 118 21.39 10.09 19.71
CA LEU A 118 21.07 8.66 19.84
C LEU A 118 21.94 7.70 19.00
N ALA A 119 22.62 8.20 17.97
CA ALA A 119 23.25 7.34 16.96
C ALA A 119 24.76 7.56 16.83
N VAL A 120 25.49 6.49 16.52
CA VAL A 120 26.80 6.59 15.84
C VAL A 120 26.58 7.45 14.59
N ARG A 121 27.29 8.60 14.52
CA ARG A 121 27.07 9.75 13.61
C ARG A 121 26.61 9.38 12.18
N TRP A 122 27.10 8.27 11.63
CA TRP A 122 26.90 7.85 10.23
C TRP A 122 25.66 6.99 9.97
N ARG A 123 25.14 6.24 10.97
CA ARG A 123 24.01 5.31 10.77
C ARG A 123 22.72 5.97 10.24
N PRO A 124 22.26 7.12 10.77
CA PRO A 124 21.03 7.73 10.28
C PRO A 124 21.18 8.32 8.87
N ILE A 125 22.36 8.90 8.59
CA ILE A 125 22.68 9.45 7.27
C ILE A 125 22.74 8.32 6.24
N ALA A 126 23.41 7.21 6.56
CA ALA A 126 23.45 6.04 5.70
C ALA A 126 22.05 5.46 5.44
N PHE A 127 21.20 5.38 6.47
CA PHE A 127 19.83 4.93 6.33
C PHE A 127 19.00 5.84 5.41
N ALA A 128 19.09 7.16 5.59
CA ALA A 128 18.41 8.13 4.73
C ALA A 128 18.92 8.07 3.27
N ALA A 129 20.23 7.93 3.07
CA ALA A 129 20.82 7.78 1.74
C ALA A 129 20.35 6.51 1.03
N ILE A 130 20.31 5.36 1.74
CA ILE A 130 19.77 4.10 1.21
C ILE A 130 18.28 4.27 0.87
N TYR A 131 17.51 4.95 1.73
CA TYR A 131 16.09 5.18 1.49
C TYR A 131 15.86 5.98 0.20
N VAL A 132 16.60 7.09 0.01
CA VAL A 132 16.54 7.90 -1.21
C VAL A 132 16.97 7.09 -2.43
N LEU A 133 18.04 6.29 -2.33
CA LEU A 133 18.49 5.43 -3.43
C LEU A 133 17.43 4.42 -3.86
N ILE A 134 16.68 3.85 -2.92
CA ILE A 134 15.56 2.95 -3.25
C ILE A 134 14.44 3.72 -3.97
N LEU A 135 14.12 4.95 -3.55
CA LEU A 135 13.13 5.78 -4.26
C LEU A 135 13.58 6.15 -5.67
N GLU A 136 14.84 6.50 -5.86
CA GLU A 136 15.41 6.75 -7.18
C GLU A 136 15.35 5.51 -8.07
N ALA A 137 15.61 4.32 -7.52
CA ALA A 137 15.45 3.07 -8.24
C ALA A 137 13.98 2.83 -8.64
N LEU A 138 13.01 3.15 -7.77
CA LEU A 138 11.58 3.07 -8.09
C LEU A 138 11.18 4.06 -9.18
N VAL A 139 11.72 5.28 -9.19
CA VAL A 139 11.52 6.26 -10.26
C VAL A 139 12.09 5.73 -11.58
N TYR A 140 13.32 5.21 -11.56
CA TYR A 140 13.95 4.64 -12.74
C TYR A 140 13.16 3.44 -13.32
N ALA A 141 12.45 2.69 -12.45
CA ALA A 141 11.63 1.56 -12.87
C ALA A 141 10.42 1.94 -13.75
N TYR A 142 10.01 3.22 -13.80
CA TYR A 142 9.01 3.71 -14.76
C TYR A 142 9.55 3.75 -16.19
N PHE A 143 10.87 3.90 -16.34
CA PHE A 143 11.54 3.88 -17.65
C PHE A 143 11.87 2.43 -18.06
N ASP A 144 12.38 1.63 -17.12
CA ASP A 144 12.67 0.21 -17.36
C ASP A 144 12.18 -0.67 -16.20
N ARG A 145 11.11 -1.43 -16.47
CA ARG A 145 10.54 -2.38 -15.51
C ARG A 145 11.49 -3.51 -15.09
N ARG A 146 12.59 -3.78 -15.81
CA ARG A 146 13.62 -4.78 -15.42
C ARG A 146 14.23 -4.47 -14.06
N VAL A 147 14.18 -3.22 -13.63
CA VAL A 147 14.60 -2.78 -12.30
C VAL A 147 13.84 -3.51 -11.20
N TYR A 148 12.55 -3.79 -11.39
CA TYR A 148 11.78 -4.59 -10.44
C TYR A 148 12.29 -6.03 -10.33
N SER A 149 12.78 -6.63 -11.41
CA SER A 149 13.37 -7.98 -11.36
C SER A 149 14.64 -8.00 -10.51
N VAL A 150 15.50 -6.99 -10.70
CA VAL A 150 16.72 -6.81 -9.90
C VAL A 150 16.36 -6.56 -8.45
N ALA A 151 15.38 -5.69 -8.18
CA ALA A 151 14.89 -5.42 -6.83
C ALA A 151 14.34 -6.68 -6.14
N PHE A 152 13.56 -7.52 -6.84
CA PHE A 152 13.12 -8.81 -6.31
C PHE A 152 14.28 -9.77 -6.02
N GLY A 153 15.31 -9.79 -6.88
CA GLY A 153 16.53 -10.58 -6.64
C GLY A 153 17.28 -10.11 -5.39
N ILE A 154 17.42 -8.79 -5.21
CA ILE A 154 18.02 -8.20 -4.00
C ILE A 154 17.16 -8.52 -2.78
N LEU A 155 15.83 -8.42 -2.85
CA LEU A 155 14.95 -8.75 -1.73
C LEU A 155 15.00 -10.24 -1.37
N ALA A 156 15.09 -11.13 -2.36
CA ALA A 156 15.19 -12.56 -2.15
C ALA A 156 16.49 -12.95 -1.42
N ALA A 157 17.60 -12.23 -1.65
CA ALA A 157 18.90 -12.50 -1.04
C ALA A 157 19.16 -11.68 0.24
N ALA A 158 18.98 -10.36 0.19
CA ALA A 158 19.35 -9.44 1.25
C ALA A 158 18.39 -9.49 2.44
N TRP A 159 17.09 -9.70 2.22
CA TRP A 159 16.11 -9.67 3.31
C TRP A 159 16.32 -10.82 4.31
N PRO A 160 16.42 -12.11 3.90
CA PRO A 160 16.73 -13.19 4.83
C PRO A 160 18.06 -13.03 5.58
N LEU A 161 19.03 -12.36 4.95
CA LEU A 161 20.33 -12.06 5.54
C LEU A 161 20.30 -10.90 6.53
N SER A 162 19.40 -9.93 6.35
CA SER A 162 19.23 -8.77 7.24
C SER A 162 18.63 -9.12 8.61
N VAL A 163 18.02 -10.30 8.72
CA VAL A 163 17.33 -10.77 9.93
C VAL A 163 18.28 -11.54 10.87
N SER A 164 17.97 -11.53 12.18
CA SER A 164 18.74 -12.19 13.24
C SER A 164 19.02 -13.67 12.93
N ALA A 165 20.20 -14.17 13.35
CA ALA A 165 20.57 -15.57 13.12
C ALA A 165 19.63 -16.56 13.84
N LYS A 166 19.06 -16.15 14.99
CA LYS A 166 18.07 -16.93 15.75
C LYS A 166 16.79 -17.11 14.95
N PHE A 167 16.23 -16.02 14.43
CA PHE A 167 15.03 -16.04 13.59
C PHE A 167 15.26 -16.83 12.30
N ARG A 168 16.42 -16.65 11.66
CA ARG A 168 16.74 -17.37 10.42
C ARG A 168 16.70 -18.88 10.61
N ARG A 169 17.22 -19.39 11.72
CA ARG A 169 17.17 -20.83 12.05
C ARG A 169 15.74 -21.31 12.31
N GLN A 170 14.98 -20.56 13.11
CA GLN A 170 13.60 -20.92 13.47
C GLN A 170 12.63 -20.89 12.28
N HIS A 171 12.81 -19.95 11.34
CA HIS A 171 11.91 -19.70 10.22
C HIS A 171 12.56 -19.94 8.85
N THR A 172 13.46 -20.93 8.75
CA THR A 172 14.19 -21.25 7.51
C THR A 172 13.24 -21.52 6.34
N MET A 173 12.19 -22.33 6.55
CA MET A 173 11.22 -22.67 5.50
C MET A 173 10.46 -21.42 5.00
N LEU A 174 10.06 -20.52 5.90
CA LEU A 174 9.32 -19.30 5.56
C LEU A 174 10.17 -18.33 4.72
N LEU A 175 11.45 -18.20 5.06
CA LEU A 175 12.39 -17.36 4.33
C LEU A 175 12.75 -17.98 2.97
N ALA A 176 12.92 -19.31 2.90
CA ALA A 176 13.20 -20.01 1.66
C ALA A 176 12.03 -19.92 0.66
N THR A 177 10.79 -20.09 1.13
CA THR A 177 9.60 -19.92 0.28
C THR A 177 9.44 -18.48 -0.18
N TRP A 178 9.71 -17.50 0.69
CA TRP A 178 9.75 -16.08 0.30
C TRP A 178 10.74 -15.82 -0.82
N SER A 179 11.99 -16.25 -0.68
CA SER A 179 13.01 -16.08 -1.72
C SER A 179 12.60 -16.76 -3.02
N GLY A 180 12.05 -17.98 -2.96
CA GLY A 180 11.58 -18.70 -4.15
C GLY A 180 10.45 -17.97 -4.88
N PHE A 181 9.43 -17.49 -4.17
CA PHE A 181 8.31 -16.75 -4.77
C PHE A 181 8.70 -15.33 -5.23
N CYS A 182 9.66 -14.67 -4.57
CA CYS A 182 10.24 -13.42 -5.07
C CYS A 182 10.95 -13.64 -6.41
N LEU A 183 11.76 -14.69 -6.54
CA LEU A 183 12.43 -15.04 -7.80
C LEU A 183 11.43 -15.47 -8.88
N MET A 184 10.36 -16.18 -8.53
CA MET A 184 9.28 -16.47 -9.48
C MET A 184 8.60 -15.19 -9.97
N THR A 185 8.30 -14.26 -9.05
CA THR A 185 7.60 -13.00 -9.38
C THR A 185 8.49 -12.05 -10.19
N SER A 186 9.82 -12.12 -10.02
CA SER A 186 10.77 -11.30 -10.78
C SER A 186 10.70 -11.55 -12.29
N VAL A 187 10.41 -12.79 -12.71
CA VAL A 187 10.35 -13.18 -14.13
C VAL A 187 9.30 -12.39 -14.91
N PHE A 188 8.15 -12.08 -14.31
CA PHE A 188 7.04 -11.41 -15.02
C PHE A 188 7.41 -10.01 -15.52
N THR A 189 8.25 -9.31 -14.78
CA THR A 189 8.74 -7.97 -15.18
C THR A 189 9.70 -8.02 -16.37
N LEU A 190 10.25 -9.20 -16.71
CA LEU A 190 11.08 -9.42 -17.90
C LEU A 190 10.26 -9.85 -19.12
N LEU A 191 9.08 -10.45 -18.93
CA LEU A 191 8.22 -10.97 -20.01
C LEU A 191 7.61 -9.84 -20.84
N PRO A 192 7.50 -9.95 -22.18
CA PRO A 192 6.99 -8.88 -23.04
C PRO A 192 5.58 -8.41 -22.63
N VAL A 193 5.32 -7.11 -22.83
CA VAL A 193 4.04 -6.47 -22.50
C VAL A 193 2.98 -6.76 -23.56
N GLU A 194 3.38 -6.81 -24.83
CA GLU A 194 2.52 -7.18 -25.95
C GLU A 194 2.17 -8.66 -25.86
N ARG A 195 0.87 -8.96 -25.75
CA ARG A 195 0.38 -10.27 -25.37
C ARG A 195 -0.09 -11.00 -26.61
N ASN A 196 0.55 -12.13 -26.89
CA ASN A 196 -0.08 -13.15 -27.72
C ASN A 196 -1.07 -13.93 -26.84
N ASP A 197 -2.22 -14.23 -27.42
CA ASP A 197 -3.27 -15.00 -26.76
C ASP A 197 -2.79 -16.43 -26.50
N HIS A 198 -2.57 -16.76 -25.24
CA HIS A 198 -2.08 -18.06 -24.80
C HIS A 198 -3.01 -18.62 -23.73
N LEU A 199 -4.14 -19.18 -24.18
CA LEU A 199 -5.17 -19.77 -23.33
C LEU A 199 -4.62 -20.88 -22.41
N GLY A 200 -3.57 -21.59 -22.82
CA GLY A 200 -2.91 -22.59 -21.97
C GLY A 200 -2.30 -22.01 -20.70
N LEU A 201 -1.73 -20.80 -20.77
CA LEU A 201 -1.19 -20.10 -19.59
C LEU A 201 -2.32 -19.60 -18.67
N VAL A 202 -3.45 -19.20 -19.24
CA VAL A 202 -4.65 -18.83 -18.48
C VAL A 202 -5.15 -20.03 -17.68
N ILE A 203 -5.26 -21.21 -18.32
CA ILE A 203 -5.66 -22.47 -17.66
C ILE A 203 -4.66 -22.85 -16.58
N ALA A 204 -3.36 -22.80 -16.87
CA ALA A 204 -2.32 -23.14 -15.89
C ALA A 204 -2.39 -22.24 -14.64
N GLY A 205 -2.51 -20.92 -14.82
CA GLY A 205 -2.67 -19.99 -13.71
C GLY A 205 -3.98 -20.18 -12.95
N GLY A 206 -5.10 -20.40 -13.65
CA GLY A 206 -6.38 -20.69 -13.00
C GLY A 206 -6.35 -21.98 -12.18
N VAL A 207 -5.73 -23.04 -12.69
CA VAL A 207 -5.51 -24.30 -11.95
C VAL A 207 -4.66 -24.08 -10.71
N LEU A 208 -3.56 -23.30 -10.80
CA LEU A 208 -2.73 -22.96 -9.64
C LEU A 208 -3.54 -22.22 -8.56
N ILE A 209 -4.38 -21.25 -8.96
CA ILE A 209 -5.25 -20.52 -8.05
C ILE A 209 -6.29 -21.47 -7.43
N THR A 210 -6.95 -22.32 -8.21
CA THR A 210 -7.91 -23.31 -7.69
C THR A 210 -7.26 -24.27 -6.70
N LEU A 211 -6.07 -24.79 -7.02
CA LEU A 211 -5.30 -25.64 -6.09
C LEU A 211 -4.96 -24.91 -4.80
N SER A 212 -4.56 -23.63 -4.88
CA SER A 212 -4.30 -22.81 -3.71
C SER A 212 -5.56 -22.59 -2.84
N GLY A 213 -6.73 -22.45 -3.48
CA GLY A 213 -8.02 -22.37 -2.80
C GLY A 213 -8.41 -23.67 -2.10
N LEU A 214 -8.16 -24.82 -2.73
CA LEU A 214 -8.38 -26.14 -2.12
C LEU A 214 -7.46 -26.38 -0.92
N VAL A 215 -6.19 -25.98 -1.02
CA VAL A 215 -5.25 -26.01 0.11
C VAL A 215 -5.76 -25.11 1.24
N ALA A 216 -6.19 -23.89 0.93
CA ALA A 216 -6.75 -22.99 1.94
C ALA A 216 -8.03 -23.56 2.58
N TRP A 217 -8.90 -24.20 1.79
CA TRP A 217 -10.09 -24.88 2.31
C TRP A 217 -9.72 -26.05 3.24
N HIS A 218 -8.71 -26.85 2.89
CA HIS A 218 -8.24 -27.95 3.73
C HIS A 218 -7.69 -27.45 5.08
N PHE A 219 -6.88 -26.39 5.06
CA PHE A 219 -6.32 -25.79 6.27
C PHE A 219 -7.26 -24.80 6.99
N SER A 220 -8.46 -24.56 6.47
CA SER A 220 -9.44 -23.62 7.03
C SER A 220 -9.74 -23.88 8.51
N SER A 221 -9.71 -25.14 8.92
CA SER A 221 -9.86 -25.56 10.32
C SER A 221 -8.91 -24.86 11.30
N SER A 222 -7.72 -24.46 10.84
CA SER A 222 -6.69 -23.83 11.66
C SER A 222 -6.87 -22.31 11.77
N PHE A 223 -7.65 -21.69 10.89
CA PHE A 223 -7.76 -20.23 10.81
C PHE A 223 -9.20 -19.71 10.75
N THR A 224 -10.22 -20.54 10.94
CA THR A 224 -11.61 -20.12 11.19
C THR A 224 -11.84 -20.02 12.70
N LEU A 225 -12.28 -18.85 13.18
CA LEU A 225 -12.54 -18.64 14.61
C LEU A 225 -14.04 -18.76 14.93
N PRO A 226 -14.42 -19.42 16.05
CA PRO A 226 -15.79 -19.39 16.52
C PRO A 226 -16.14 -17.98 17.06
N PRO A 227 -17.42 -17.56 17.01
CA PRO A 227 -17.84 -16.28 17.56
C PRO A 227 -17.61 -16.23 19.08
N LEU A 228 -17.15 -15.09 19.60
CA LEU A 228 -16.97 -14.91 21.06
C LEU A 228 -18.29 -15.17 21.80
N GLY A 229 -18.26 -16.09 22.77
CA GLY A 229 -19.40 -16.42 23.62
C GLY A 229 -20.49 -17.30 22.97
N ALA A 230 -20.28 -17.82 21.76
CA ALA A 230 -21.26 -18.68 21.09
C ALA A 230 -21.34 -20.09 21.70
N SER A 231 -22.55 -20.65 21.72
CA SER A 231 -22.75 -22.05 22.06
C SER A 231 -21.99 -22.98 21.09
N PRO A 232 -21.58 -24.20 21.50
CA PRO A 232 -20.81 -25.11 20.64
C PRO A 232 -21.53 -25.48 19.33
N LYS A 233 -22.86 -25.42 19.29
CA LYS A 233 -23.65 -25.62 18.06
C LYS A 233 -23.53 -24.42 17.11
N GLN A 234 -23.74 -23.20 17.61
CA GLN A 234 -23.62 -21.96 16.81
C GLN A 234 -22.18 -21.74 16.32
N ALA A 235 -21.17 -22.13 17.11
CA ALA A 235 -19.78 -22.10 16.71
C ALA A 235 -19.48 -23.03 15.52
N ARG A 236 -20.05 -24.25 15.52
CA ARG A 236 -19.90 -25.21 14.41
C ARG A 236 -20.59 -24.72 13.14
N GLU A 237 -21.80 -24.16 13.25
CA GLU A 237 -22.53 -23.59 12.12
C GLU A 237 -21.76 -22.41 11.49
N ALA A 238 -21.21 -21.52 12.32
CA ALA A 238 -20.39 -20.39 11.86
C ALA A 238 -19.18 -20.86 11.03
N ILE A 239 -18.43 -21.82 11.56
CA ILE A 239 -17.25 -22.39 10.90
C ILE A 239 -17.64 -23.11 9.61
N ALA A 240 -18.77 -23.82 9.60
CA ALA A 240 -19.27 -24.49 8.40
C ALA A 240 -19.60 -23.49 7.27
N ILE A 241 -20.23 -22.35 7.61
CA ILE A 241 -20.53 -21.28 6.65
C ILE A 241 -19.22 -20.68 6.10
N ASP A 242 -18.25 -20.37 6.96
CA ASP A 242 -16.98 -19.80 6.51
C ASP A 242 -16.23 -20.74 5.55
N ARG A 243 -16.24 -22.05 5.84
CA ARG A 243 -15.68 -23.07 4.94
C ARG A 243 -16.44 -23.19 3.63
N LEU A 244 -17.77 -23.06 3.67
CA LEU A 244 -18.60 -23.08 2.48
C LEU A 244 -18.28 -21.88 1.57
N VAL A 245 -18.06 -20.70 2.13
CA VAL A 245 -17.69 -19.51 1.35
C VAL A 245 -16.37 -19.73 0.60
N ILE A 246 -15.32 -20.20 1.27
CA ILE A 246 -14.03 -20.50 0.61
C ILE A 246 -14.22 -21.56 -0.48
N LEU A 247 -15.02 -22.60 -0.22
CA LEU A 247 -15.29 -23.66 -1.19
C LEU A 247 -16.02 -23.14 -2.42
N VAL A 248 -17.06 -22.32 -2.22
CA VAL A 248 -17.84 -21.70 -3.30
C VAL A 248 -16.96 -20.78 -4.14
N GLU A 249 -16.15 -19.91 -3.53
CA GLU A 249 -15.22 -19.04 -4.26
C GLU A 249 -14.18 -19.86 -5.03
N THR A 250 -13.62 -20.91 -4.43
CA THR A 250 -12.68 -21.82 -5.11
C THR A 250 -13.32 -22.51 -6.31
N LEU A 251 -14.57 -22.95 -6.18
CA LEU A 251 -15.32 -23.57 -7.28
C LEU A 251 -15.62 -22.55 -8.39
N LEU A 252 -15.99 -21.31 -8.05
CA LEU A 252 -16.19 -20.23 -9.03
C LEU A 252 -14.92 -19.94 -9.82
N VAL A 253 -13.75 -19.93 -9.17
CA VAL A 253 -12.45 -19.83 -9.86
C VAL A 253 -12.22 -21.02 -10.79
N GLY A 254 -12.50 -22.25 -10.32
CA GLY A 254 -12.37 -23.45 -11.15
C GLY A 254 -13.26 -23.40 -12.40
N ILE A 255 -14.52 -22.97 -12.24
CA ILE A 255 -15.44 -22.79 -13.37
C ILE A 255 -14.93 -21.69 -14.31
N ALA A 256 -14.51 -20.54 -13.79
CA ALA A 256 -13.94 -19.43 -14.57
C ALA A 256 -12.73 -19.86 -15.42
N THR A 257 -11.87 -20.72 -14.85
CA THR A 257 -10.64 -21.22 -15.50
C THR A 257 -10.92 -21.94 -16.82
N PHE A 258 -12.01 -22.70 -16.89
CA PHE A 258 -12.40 -23.42 -18.11
C PHE A 258 -13.40 -22.64 -18.97
N LEU A 259 -14.32 -21.89 -18.33
CA LEU A 259 -15.35 -21.15 -19.04
C LEU A 259 -14.77 -20.11 -20.00
N GLY A 260 -13.72 -19.37 -19.59
CA GLY A 260 -13.08 -18.37 -20.44
C GLY A 260 -12.56 -18.94 -21.77
N PRO A 261 -11.63 -19.91 -21.74
CA PRO A 261 -11.11 -20.57 -22.93
C PRO A 261 -12.19 -21.24 -23.80
N ILE A 262 -13.18 -21.91 -23.18
CA ILE A 262 -14.31 -22.52 -23.90
C ILE A 262 -15.11 -21.44 -24.64
N THR A 263 -15.37 -20.31 -23.98
CA THR A 263 -16.12 -19.19 -24.55
C THR A 263 -15.37 -18.56 -25.72
N SER A 264 -14.06 -18.34 -25.60
CA SER A 264 -13.24 -17.82 -26.71
C SER A 264 -13.27 -18.75 -27.92
N LYS A 265 -13.06 -20.06 -27.72
CA LYS A 265 -13.04 -21.05 -28.82
C LYS A 265 -14.40 -21.21 -29.49
N GLU A 266 -15.49 -21.16 -28.71
CA GLU A 266 -16.84 -21.28 -29.27
C GLU A 266 -17.26 -20.01 -30.02
N THR A 267 -16.80 -18.84 -29.58
CA THR A 267 -17.03 -17.56 -30.27
C THR A 267 -16.32 -17.55 -31.63
N GLU A 268 -15.08 -18.05 -31.68
CA GLU A 268 -14.34 -18.21 -32.94
C GLU A 268 -15.05 -19.17 -33.92
N ARG A 269 -15.63 -20.26 -33.41
CA ARG A 269 -16.38 -21.24 -34.22
C ARG A 269 -17.71 -20.72 -34.74
N ARG A 270 -18.46 -19.97 -33.93
CA ARG A 270 -19.84 -19.52 -34.25
C ARG A 270 -19.90 -18.13 -34.87
N GLY A 271 -18.80 -17.39 -34.85
CA GLY A 271 -18.77 -15.96 -35.20
C GLY A 271 -19.65 -15.09 -34.28
N SER A 272 -20.15 -15.64 -33.17
CA SER A 272 -21.03 -14.95 -32.23
C SER A 272 -20.89 -15.54 -30.83
N LEU A 273 -20.99 -14.68 -29.81
CA LEU A 273 -20.89 -15.09 -28.41
C LEU A 273 -22.21 -15.74 -27.95
N PRO A 274 -22.20 -17.00 -27.48
CA PRO A 274 -23.40 -17.63 -26.92
C PRO A 274 -23.91 -16.89 -25.69
N ARG A 275 -25.20 -16.53 -25.68
CA ARG A 275 -25.84 -15.79 -24.57
C ARG A 275 -25.70 -16.48 -23.22
N PHE A 276 -25.72 -17.82 -23.20
CA PHE A 276 -25.56 -18.60 -21.98
C PHE A 276 -24.16 -18.44 -21.37
N HIS A 277 -23.11 -18.48 -22.20
CA HIS A 277 -21.73 -18.26 -21.74
C HIS A 277 -21.55 -16.81 -21.26
N GLN A 278 -22.11 -15.84 -22.00
CA GLN A 278 -22.08 -14.44 -21.61
C GLN A 278 -22.72 -14.21 -20.23
N LEU A 279 -23.92 -14.76 -20.01
CA LEU A 279 -24.61 -14.65 -18.72
C LEU A 279 -23.83 -15.34 -17.59
N ALA A 280 -23.24 -16.51 -17.86
CA ALA A 280 -22.41 -17.21 -16.89
C ALA A 280 -21.15 -16.41 -16.50
N CYS A 281 -20.46 -15.81 -17.46
CA CYS A 281 -19.29 -14.95 -17.20
C CYS A 281 -19.67 -13.72 -16.34
N TRP A 282 -20.79 -13.05 -16.66
CA TRP A 282 -21.30 -11.93 -15.87
C TRP A 282 -21.71 -12.35 -14.45
N ALA A 283 -22.40 -13.48 -14.32
CA ALA A 283 -22.81 -14.01 -13.03
C ALA A 283 -21.59 -14.33 -12.14
N ILE A 284 -20.57 -14.99 -12.68
CA ILE A 284 -19.34 -15.29 -11.93
C ILE A 284 -18.63 -14.00 -11.52
N LEU A 285 -18.50 -13.02 -12.43
CA LEU A 285 -17.83 -11.75 -12.15
C LEU A 285 -18.53 -11.00 -11.00
N ILE A 286 -19.86 -10.90 -11.04
CA ILE A 286 -20.64 -10.17 -10.03
C ILE A 286 -20.66 -10.94 -8.70
N VAL A 287 -21.02 -12.22 -8.72
CA VAL A 287 -21.16 -13.02 -7.50
C VAL A 287 -19.83 -13.12 -6.77
N SER A 288 -18.74 -13.44 -7.47
CA SER A 288 -17.42 -13.58 -6.86
C SER A 288 -16.95 -12.27 -6.22
N THR A 289 -17.15 -11.13 -6.90
CA THR A 289 -16.71 -9.82 -6.38
C THR A 289 -17.52 -9.35 -5.17
N LEU A 290 -18.81 -9.67 -5.09
CA LEU A 290 -19.69 -9.20 -4.02
C LEU A 290 -19.57 -10.01 -2.72
N LEU A 291 -19.13 -11.27 -2.78
CA LEU A 291 -19.06 -12.18 -1.63
C LEU A 291 -18.28 -11.63 -0.42
N PRO A 292 -17.06 -11.05 -0.58
CA PRO A 292 -16.32 -10.47 0.54
C PRO A 292 -17.07 -9.32 1.21
N PHE A 293 -17.87 -8.55 0.46
CA PHE A 293 -18.59 -7.40 1.01
C PHE A 293 -19.77 -7.85 1.88
N VAL A 294 -20.47 -8.91 1.46
CA VAL A 294 -21.61 -9.46 2.19
C VAL A 294 -21.16 -10.16 3.47
N HIS A 295 -20.09 -10.96 3.42
CA HIS A 295 -19.74 -11.86 4.52
C HIS A 295 -18.80 -11.26 5.59
N GLY A 296 -18.14 -10.12 5.34
CA GLY A 296 -17.16 -9.61 6.32
C GLY A 296 -16.73 -8.15 6.18
N SER A 297 -17.34 -7.35 5.29
CA SER A 297 -17.03 -5.92 5.26
C SER A 297 -17.66 -5.20 6.46
N ARG A 298 -17.05 -4.09 6.88
CA ARG A 298 -17.62 -3.16 7.87
C ARG A 298 -18.99 -2.60 7.46
N LEU A 299 -19.36 -2.75 6.18
CA LEU A 299 -20.65 -2.31 5.64
C LEU A 299 -21.80 -3.18 6.18
N ASN A 300 -21.53 -4.46 6.45
CA ASN A 300 -22.50 -5.33 7.09
C ASN A 300 -22.35 -5.25 8.63
N ARG A 301 -23.29 -4.57 9.31
CA ARG A 301 -23.29 -4.45 10.78
C ARG A 301 -23.46 -5.80 11.51
N SER A 302 -23.92 -6.83 10.81
CA SER A 302 -24.05 -8.20 11.33
C SER A 302 -22.75 -9.02 11.16
N ALA A 303 -21.74 -8.47 10.46
CA ALA A 303 -20.49 -9.17 10.21
C ALA A 303 -19.75 -9.50 11.51
N ARG A 304 -19.40 -10.77 11.65
CA ARG A 304 -18.66 -11.32 12.78
C ARG A 304 -17.18 -10.96 12.68
N ASP A 305 -16.54 -10.94 13.83
CA ASP A 305 -15.10 -10.78 13.95
C ASP A 305 -14.39 -12.01 13.34
N GLN A 306 -13.76 -11.82 12.19
CA GLN A 306 -13.12 -12.89 11.42
C GLN A 306 -11.61 -12.94 11.67
N HIS A 307 -11.02 -14.12 11.53
CA HIS A 307 -9.57 -14.24 11.55
C HIS A 307 -8.94 -13.60 10.31
N TYR A 308 -7.78 -12.95 10.47
CA TYR A 308 -7.14 -12.20 9.38
C TYR A 308 -6.80 -13.05 8.15
N LEU A 309 -6.33 -14.29 8.33
CA LEU A 309 -6.02 -15.18 7.21
C LEU A 309 -7.26 -15.57 6.43
N TYR A 310 -8.36 -15.90 7.12
CA TYR A 310 -9.63 -16.20 6.48
C TYR A 310 -10.03 -15.04 5.57
N ARG A 311 -10.00 -13.82 6.13
CA ARG A 311 -10.40 -12.62 5.38
C ARG A 311 -9.53 -12.37 4.14
N LEU A 312 -8.22 -12.51 4.26
CA LEU A 312 -7.30 -12.32 3.14
C LEU A 312 -7.48 -13.39 2.06
N VAL A 313 -7.69 -14.65 2.44
CA VAL A 313 -7.97 -15.76 1.50
C VAL A 313 -9.27 -15.52 0.75
N THR A 314 -10.34 -15.12 1.45
CA THR A 314 -11.63 -14.81 0.81
C THR A 314 -11.49 -13.66 -0.19
N ILE A 315 -10.80 -12.57 0.18
CA ILE A 315 -10.53 -11.46 -0.75
C ILE A 315 -9.72 -11.93 -1.97
N TYR A 316 -8.69 -12.75 -1.73
CA TYR A 316 -7.87 -13.34 -2.80
C TYR A 316 -8.69 -14.19 -3.78
N LEU A 317 -9.54 -15.09 -3.29
CA LEU A 317 -10.34 -15.97 -4.16
C LEU A 317 -11.47 -15.20 -4.86
N ALA A 318 -12.11 -14.26 -4.17
CA ALA A 318 -13.18 -13.43 -4.70
C ALA A 318 -12.75 -12.62 -5.93
N PHE A 319 -11.55 -12.02 -5.91
CA PHE A 319 -11.02 -11.30 -7.06
C PHE A 319 -10.29 -12.21 -8.06
N ALA A 320 -9.96 -13.44 -7.69
CA ALA A 320 -9.30 -14.36 -8.61
C ALA A 320 -10.21 -14.81 -9.76
N ALA A 321 -11.48 -15.12 -9.51
CA ALA A 321 -12.40 -15.56 -10.57
C ALA A 321 -12.61 -14.50 -11.66
N PRO A 322 -12.94 -13.23 -11.35
CA PRO A 322 -13.04 -12.20 -12.38
C PRO A 322 -11.69 -11.90 -13.04
N PHE A 323 -10.58 -11.98 -12.30
CA PHE A 323 -9.26 -11.80 -12.88
C PHE A 323 -8.96 -12.88 -13.93
N VAL A 324 -9.12 -14.16 -13.60
CA VAL A 324 -8.93 -15.27 -14.54
C VAL A 324 -9.80 -15.11 -15.79
N LEU A 325 -11.08 -14.73 -15.64
CA LEU A 325 -11.97 -14.46 -16.78
C LEU A 325 -11.47 -13.34 -17.70
N LEU A 326 -10.88 -12.28 -17.14
CA LEU A 326 -10.39 -11.11 -17.88
C LEU A 326 -8.92 -11.25 -18.34
N THR A 327 -8.27 -12.39 -18.10
CA THR A 327 -6.86 -12.61 -18.51
C THR A 327 -6.74 -13.38 -19.81
N VAL A 328 -5.75 -13.03 -20.62
CA VAL A 328 -5.50 -13.63 -21.95
C VAL A 328 -4.19 -14.41 -22.03
N SER A 329 -3.30 -14.25 -21.05
CA SER A 329 -1.96 -14.85 -21.04
C SER A 329 -1.49 -15.16 -19.60
N TYR A 330 -0.20 -14.97 -19.29
CA TYR A 330 0.45 -15.32 -18.02
C TYR A 330 0.02 -14.50 -16.78
N GLU A 331 -0.87 -13.52 -16.93
CA GLU A 331 -1.29 -12.60 -15.87
C GLU A 331 -1.85 -13.33 -14.64
N SER A 332 -2.62 -14.41 -14.84
CA SER A 332 -3.19 -15.22 -13.75
C SER A 332 -2.11 -15.89 -12.89
N ILE A 333 -0.99 -16.31 -13.50
CA ILE A 333 0.16 -16.87 -12.79
C ILE A 333 0.86 -15.79 -11.97
N PHE A 334 1.00 -14.58 -12.53
CA PHE A 334 1.51 -13.42 -11.78
C PHE A 334 0.62 -13.10 -10.58
N TYR A 335 -0.71 -13.09 -10.75
CA TYR A 335 -1.64 -12.85 -9.64
C TYR A 335 -1.46 -13.86 -8.51
N PHE A 336 -1.32 -15.15 -8.85
CA PHE A 336 -1.01 -16.19 -7.87
C PHE A 336 0.32 -15.94 -7.15
N SER A 337 1.42 -15.76 -7.88
CA SER A 337 2.75 -15.60 -7.27
C SER A 337 2.83 -14.33 -6.43
N TYR A 338 2.29 -13.23 -6.93
CA TYR A 338 2.23 -11.93 -6.25
C TYR A 338 1.42 -12.03 -4.94
N SER A 339 0.27 -12.71 -4.96
CA SER A 339 -0.56 -12.92 -3.75
C SER A 339 0.20 -13.72 -2.69
N VAL A 340 0.92 -14.77 -3.09
CA VAL A 340 1.73 -15.58 -2.17
C VAL A 340 2.88 -14.75 -1.58
N VAL A 341 3.57 -13.96 -2.39
CA VAL A 341 4.59 -13.01 -1.90
C VAL A 341 3.95 -12.09 -0.87
N LEU A 342 2.86 -11.40 -1.14
CA LEU A 342 2.23 -10.50 -0.17
C LEU A 342 1.86 -11.18 1.17
N LEU A 343 1.36 -12.43 1.13
CA LEU A 343 1.06 -13.19 2.35
C LEU A 343 2.32 -13.58 3.13
N LEU A 344 3.40 -13.95 2.44
CA LEU A 344 4.68 -14.26 3.05
C LEU A 344 5.33 -13.00 3.66
N TRP A 345 5.24 -11.85 2.99
CA TRP A 345 5.67 -10.55 3.52
C TRP A 345 4.97 -10.23 4.85
N LEU A 346 3.64 -10.31 4.87
CA LEU A 346 2.83 -10.13 6.08
C LEU A 346 3.27 -11.08 7.19
N SER A 347 3.46 -12.36 6.86
CA SER A 347 3.83 -13.39 7.83
C SER A 347 5.21 -13.13 8.44
N ILE A 348 6.19 -12.74 7.62
CA ILE A 348 7.55 -12.40 8.05
C ILE A 348 7.55 -11.15 8.93
N GLU A 349 6.91 -10.06 8.50
CA GLU A 349 6.85 -8.82 9.28
C GLU A 349 6.20 -9.04 10.66
N ARG A 350 5.15 -9.84 10.71
CA ARG A 350 4.46 -10.15 11.95
C ARG A 350 5.30 -11.04 12.87
N ALA A 351 6.02 -12.03 12.33
CA ALA A 351 6.94 -12.86 13.10
C ALA A 351 8.11 -12.03 13.66
N LEU A 352 8.65 -11.10 12.87
CA LEU A 352 9.69 -10.16 13.32
C LEU A 352 9.20 -9.25 14.43
N TYR A 353 7.95 -8.79 14.36
CA TYR A 353 7.34 -7.98 15.40
C TYR A 353 7.24 -8.75 16.73
N TYR A 354 6.73 -9.98 16.71
CA TYR A 354 6.59 -10.78 17.92
C TYR A 354 7.93 -11.17 18.55
N GLU A 355 8.94 -11.53 17.75
CA GLU A 355 10.28 -11.82 18.28
C GLU A 355 10.88 -10.58 18.95
N LYS A 356 10.69 -9.40 18.35
CA LYS A 356 11.16 -8.14 18.96
C LYS A 356 10.44 -7.84 20.27
N ALA A 357 9.13 -8.04 20.32
CA ALA A 357 8.33 -7.86 21.53
C ALA A 357 8.73 -8.85 22.65
N GLU A 358 8.98 -10.11 22.30
CA GLU A 358 9.45 -11.14 23.23
C GLU A 358 10.85 -10.83 23.76
N ASN A 359 11.79 -10.44 22.89
CA ASN A 359 13.15 -10.07 23.30
C ASN A 359 13.16 -8.83 24.22
N GLN A 360 12.21 -7.89 24.05
CA GLN A 360 12.05 -6.75 24.95
C GLN A 360 11.50 -7.16 26.33
N LEU A 361 10.66 -8.19 26.40
CA LEU A 361 10.16 -8.77 27.65
C LEU A 361 11.21 -9.61 28.39
N MET A 362 12.18 -10.18 27.68
CA MET A 362 13.23 -11.06 28.23
C MET A 362 14.55 -10.32 28.56
N ALA A 363 14.65 -9.00 28.36
CA ALA A 363 15.85 -8.23 28.69
C ALA A 363 16.12 -8.21 30.22
N PRO A 364 17.37 -8.30 30.69
CA PRO A 364 17.69 -8.38 32.12
C PRO A 364 17.22 -7.14 32.90
N THR A 365 16.79 -7.39 34.13
CA THR A 365 16.15 -6.55 35.16
C THR A 365 16.76 -5.15 35.45
N GLU A 366 17.86 -4.75 34.81
CA GLU A 366 18.44 -3.39 34.97
C GLU A 366 17.69 -2.31 34.17
N GLN A 367 17.14 -2.63 33.00
CA GLN A 367 16.28 -1.67 32.26
C GLN A 367 14.90 -1.51 32.90
N THR A 368 14.43 -2.53 33.65
CA THR A 368 13.15 -2.49 34.36
C THR A 368 13.13 -1.45 35.48
N ARG A 369 14.27 -1.14 36.13
CA ARG A 369 14.33 -0.08 37.15
C ARG A 369 14.14 1.33 36.58
N LEU A 370 14.53 1.58 35.32
CA LEU A 370 14.35 2.88 34.68
C LEU A 370 12.93 3.04 34.11
N SER A 371 12.31 1.94 33.67
CA SER A 371 10.90 1.92 33.27
C SER A 371 9.93 1.88 34.46
N ASP A 372 10.29 1.28 35.59
CA ASP A 372 9.49 1.30 36.82
C ASP A 372 9.47 2.68 37.48
N LEU A 373 10.54 3.48 37.32
CA LEU A 373 10.52 4.91 37.67
C LEU A 373 9.58 5.73 36.77
N ALA A 374 9.35 5.30 35.54
CA ALA A 374 8.36 5.91 34.64
C ALA A 374 6.93 5.39 34.91
N LEU A 375 6.79 4.11 35.29
CA LEU A 375 5.50 3.49 35.59
C LEU A 375 4.95 3.92 36.96
N GLN A 376 5.79 4.06 38.00
CA GLN A 376 5.37 4.53 39.33
C GLN A 376 4.86 5.97 39.32
N ARG A 377 5.32 6.82 38.39
CA ARG A 377 4.86 8.21 38.27
C ARG A 377 3.50 8.35 37.56
N SER A 378 2.99 7.27 36.98
CA SER A 378 1.68 7.22 36.30
C SER A 378 0.55 6.62 37.15
N VAL A 379 0.88 6.04 38.31
CA VAL A 379 -0.11 5.38 39.21
C VAL A 379 -0.69 6.35 40.25
N SER A 380 -0.09 7.53 40.45
CA SER A 380 -0.58 8.55 41.40
C SER A 380 -1.50 9.60 40.74
N SER A 381 -2.55 9.17 40.04
CA SER A 381 -3.74 10.01 39.82
C SER A 381 -4.98 9.13 39.65
N THR A 382 -5.63 8.89 40.78
CA THR A 382 -6.94 8.24 40.94
C THR A 382 -8.05 8.92 40.14
N ALA A 383 -8.68 8.18 39.22
CA ALA A 383 -10.13 8.06 39.00
C ALA A 383 -10.41 7.43 37.62
N ARG A 384 -10.80 6.14 37.60
CA ARG A 384 -11.30 5.45 36.39
C ARG A 384 -12.78 5.81 36.18
N PRO A 385 -13.21 6.40 35.04
CA PRO A 385 -14.61 6.33 34.64
C PRO A 385 -14.87 4.95 34.02
N LYS A 386 -15.88 4.25 34.54
CA LYS A 386 -16.43 3.02 33.94
C LYS A 386 -17.13 3.41 32.63
N GLY A 387 -16.68 2.89 31.49
CA GLY A 387 -17.44 3.01 30.22
C GLY A 387 -16.66 3.09 28.91
N ALA A 388 -15.32 3.18 28.91
CA ALA A 388 -14.56 3.22 27.66
C ALA A 388 -13.94 1.84 27.35
N GLN A 389 -14.34 1.26 26.21
CA GLN A 389 -13.73 0.04 25.67
C GLN A 389 -12.22 0.23 25.52
N THR A 390 -11.45 -0.67 26.13
CA THR A 390 -9.99 -0.72 26.11
C THR A 390 -9.48 -1.03 24.69
N PHE A 391 -9.21 0.00 23.90
CA PHE A 391 -8.22 -0.14 22.83
C PHE A 391 -6.86 -0.34 23.49
N ALA A 392 -6.20 -1.47 23.24
CA ALA A 392 -4.82 -1.69 23.64
C ALA A 392 -3.98 -0.49 23.17
N ALA A 393 -3.15 0.05 24.06
CA ALA A 393 -2.35 1.24 23.77
C ALA A 393 -1.50 1.01 22.51
N SER A 394 -1.78 1.75 21.44
CA SER A 394 -1.03 1.65 20.18
C SER A 394 0.43 2.05 20.39
N ARG A 395 1.37 1.31 19.80
CA ARG A 395 2.80 1.63 19.91
C ARG A 395 3.16 2.82 19.02
N THR A 396 4.24 3.52 19.36
CA THR A 396 4.79 4.61 18.53
C THR A 396 5.48 4.06 17.27
N LEU A 397 5.50 4.87 16.22
CA LEU A 397 6.13 4.56 14.92
C LEU A 397 7.67 4.54 15.08
N GLY A 398 8.30 3.42 14.71
CA GLY A 398 9.75 3.25 14.75
C GLY A 398 10.41 3.24 13.38
N LEU A 399 11.75 3.33 13.36
CA LEU A 399 12.53 3.26 12.10
C LEU A 399 12.41 1.91 11.39
N SER A 400 12.14 0.83 12.13
CA SER A 400 11.84 -0.48 11.53
C SER A 400 10.60 -0.45 10.65
N ASP A 401 9.66 0.45 10.93
CA ASP A 401 8.37 0.52 10.25
C ASP A 401 8.49 1.29 8.91
N MET A 402 9.54 2.10 8.72
CA MET A 402 9.86 2.73 7.43
C MET A 402 10.15 1.68 6.33
N ARG A 403 10.74 0.54 6.72
CA ARG A 403 10.94 -0.60 5.82
C ARG A 403 9.60 -1.14 5.31
N THR A 404 8.62 -1.26 6.20
CA THR A 404 7.27 -1.74 5.86
C THR A 404 6.60 -0.80 4.85
N SER A 405 6.76 0.51 5.03
CA SER A 405 6.22 1.51 4.10
C SER A 405 6.89 1.47 2.72
N ILE A 406 8.22 1.33 2.64
CA ILE A 406 8.89 1.25 1.33
C ILE A 406 8.61 -0.09 0.62
N MET A 407 8.45 -1.18 1.36
CA MET A 407 7.97 -2.45 0.80
C MET A 407 6.56 -2.34 0.25
N PHE A 408 5.66 -1.66 0.98
CA PHE A 408 4.32 -1.39 0.48
C PHE A 408 4.39 -0.60 -0.83
N LEU A 409 5.15 0.49 -0.87
CA LEU A 409 5.30 1.31 -2.08
C LEU A 409 5.86 0.48 -3.25
N PHE A 410 6.87 -0.35 -3.01
CA PHE A 410 7.40 -1.30 -3.98
C PHE A 410 6.32 -2.26 -4.51
N PHE A 411 5.53 -2.87 -3.63
CA PHE A 411 4.48 -3.81 -4.04
C PHE A 411 3.34 -3.14 -4.80
N VAL A 412 2.94 -1.92 -4.43
CA VAL A 412 1.91 -1.16 -5.17
C VAL A 412 2.43 -0.80 -6.57
N ASN A 413 3.71 -0.46 -6.71
CA ASN A 413 4.32 -0.26 -8.03
C ASN A 413 4.38 -1.55 -8.85
N VAL A 414 4.77 -2.68 -8.25
CA VAL A 414 4.80 -3.98 -8.93
C VAL A 414 3.40 -4.44 -9.35
N ALA A 415 2.35 -4.14 -8.57
CA ALA A 415 0.96 -4.42 -8.95
C ALA A 415 0.59 -3.79 -10.30
N PHE A 416 1.15 -2.62 -10.61
CA PHE A 416 0.95 -1.91 -11.87
C PHE A 416 1.88 -2.42 -13.00
N PHE A 417 3.20 -2.45 -12.72
CA PHE A 417 4.24 -2.71 -13.73
C PHE A 417 4.58 -4.20 -13.93
N GLY A 418 4.02 -5.09 -13.11
CA GLY A 418 4.33 -6.52 -13.14
C GLY A 418 3.91 -7.19 -14.46
N THR A 419 2.74 -6.86 -14.97
CA THR A 419 2.17 -7.43 -16.21
C THR A 419 1.88 -6.39 -17.29
N GLY A 420 2.10 -5.10 -17.00
CA GLY A 420 1.81 -3.97 -17.87
C GLY A 420 2.90 -2.90 -17.83
N ASN A 421 2.71 -1.87 -18.65
CA ASN A 421 3.49 -0.63 -18.67
C ASN A 421 2.57 0.57 -18.95
N VAL A 422 3.05 1.80 -18.73
CA VAL A 422 2.36 3.05 -19.06
C VAL A 422 1.89 3.07 -20.51
N ALA A 423 2.73 2.65 -21.46
CA ALA A 423 2.36 2.56 -22.87
C ALA A 423 1.23 1.54 -23.14
N SER A 424 1.17 0.45 -22.36
CA SER A 424 0.12 -0.57 -22.52
C SER A 424 -1.23 -0.15 -21.96
N LEU A 425 -1.29 0.92 -21.15
CA LEU A 425 -2.56 1.54 -20.78
C LEU A 425 -3.26 2.17 -22.00
N ALA A 426 -2.54 2.49 -23.06
CA ALA A 426 -3.12 3.07 -24.27
C ALA A 426 -3.46 2.00 -25.32
N SER A 427 -2.78 0.85 -25.31
CA SER A 427 -2.87 -0.19 -26.34
C SER A 427 -3.67 -1.43 -25.89
N PHE A 428 -4.60 -1.28 -24.95
CA PHE A 428 -5.25 -2.43 -24.28
C PHE A 428 -5.84 -3.47 -25.25
N SER A 429 -5.54 -4.74 -24.98
CA SER A 429 -6.10 -5.90 -25.68
C SER A 429 -7.58 -6.07 -25.34
N ILE A 430 -8.45 -5.64 -26.27
CA ILE A 430 -9.92 -5.71 -26.17
C ILE A 430 -10.40 -7.17 -26.09
N ASP A 431 -9.56 -8.13 -26.50
CA ASP A 431 -9.84 -9.58 -26.50
C ASP A 431 -10.27 -10.14 -25.16
N SER A 432 -9.72 -9.57 -24.08
CA SER A 432 -10.12 -9.92 -22.71
C SER A 432 -11.58 -9.61 -22.39
N VAL A 433 -12.15 -8.56 -23.00
CA VAL A 433 -13.51 -8.07 -22.74
C VAL A 433 -14.54 -8.74 -23.65
N TYR A 434 -14.14 -9.24 -24.81
CA TYR A 434 -15.03 -9.92 -25.76
C TYR A 434 -15.70 -11.19 -25.21
N ARG A 435 -15.21 -11.73 -24.08
CA ARG A 435 -15.86 -12.82 -23.33
C ARG A 435 -17.13 -12.38 -22.59
N LEU A 436 -17.32 -11.07 -22.37
CA LEU A 436 -18.43 -10.47 -21.61
C LEU A 436 -19.29 -9.55 -22.47
N ILE A 437 -18.68 -8.80 -23.39
CA ILE A 437 -19.37 -7.82 -24.24
C ILE A 437 -18.80 -7.92 -25.65
N THR A 438 -19.64 -8.25 -26.63
CA THR A 438 -19.25 -8.29 -28.06
C THR A 438 -19.52 -6.99 -28.80
N VAL A 439 -20.48 -6.19 -28.33
CA VAL A 439 -20.79 -4.89 -28.90
C VAL A 439 -19.80 -3.87 -28.35
N PHE A 440 -19.17 -3.10 -29.24
CA PHE A 440 -18.23 -2.07 -28.82
C PHE A 440 -18.93 -1.00 -27.98
N ASP A 441 -18.60 -0.97 -26.69
CA ASP A 441 -19.00 0.08 -25.75
C ASP A 441 -17.74 0.56 -25.02
N PRO A 442 -17.18 1.72 -25.43
CA PRO A 442 -15.96 2.27 -24.85
C PRO A 442 -16.01 2.40 -23.33
N PHE A 443 -17.16 2.76 -22.78
CA PHE A 443 -17.29 3.04 -21.35
C PHE A 443 -17.28 1.75 -20.54
N MET A 444 -18.12 0.78 -20.89
CA MET A 444 -18.14 -0.50 -20.18
C MET A 444 -16.85 -1.30 -20.37
N MET A 445 -16.26 -1.28 -21.57
CA MET A 445 -14.96 -1.91 -21.82
C MET A 445 -13.86 -1.28 -20.96
N SER A 446 -13.82 0.05 -20.88
CA SER A 446 -12.85 0.76 -20.02
C SER A 446 -13.05 0.43 -18.55
N VAL A 447 -14.29 0.35 -18.06
CA VAL A 447 -14.60 -0.02 -16.67
C VAL A 447 -14.11 -1.43 -16.34
N LEU A 448 -14.31 -2.40 -17.22
CA LEU A 448 -13.86 -3.79 -17.02
C LEU A 448 -12.32 -3.89 -17.02
N LEU A 449 -11.66 -3.14 -17.90
CA LEU A 449 -10.20 -3.09 -17.95
C LEU A 449 -9.60 -2.40 -16.73
N LEU A 450 -10.16 -1.27 -16.29
CA LEU A 450 -9.76 -0.61 -15.04
C LEU A 450 -9.99 -1.51 -13.83
N PHE A 451 -11.11 -2.23 -13.79
CA PHE A 451 -11.38 -3.20 -12.74
C PHE A 451 -10.31 -4.30 -12.69
N LYS A 452 -9.93 -4.86 -13.84
CA LYS A 452 -8.84 -5.85 -13.95
C LYS A 452 -7.52 -5.30 -13.39
N ILE A 453 -7.17 -4.06 -13.73
CA ILE A 453 -5.94 -3.40 -13.27
C ILE A 453 -5.97 -3.19 -11.76
N PHE A 454 -7.13 -2.88 -11.19
CA PHE A 454 -7.28 -2.61 -9.76
C PHE A 454 -7.22 -3.87 -8.87
N ILE A 455 -7.46 -5.06 -9.41
CA ILE A 455 -7.48 -6.32 -8.63
C ILE A 455 -6.19 -6.55 -7.82
N PRO A 456 -4.97 -6.51 -8.40
CA PRO A 456 -3.73 -6.64 -7.61
C PRO A 456 -3.58 -5.57 -6.52
N PHE A 457 -4.07 -4.34 -6.77
CA PHE A 457 -4.01 -3.27 -5.79
C PHE A 457 -4.94 -3.51 -4.59
N PHE A 458 -6.09 -4.15 -4.80
CA PHE A 458 -7.01 -4.51 -3.72
C PHE A 458 -6.37 -5.50 -2.75
N LEU A 459 -5.53 -6.41 -3.24
CA LEU A 459 -4.80 -7.37 -2.40
C LEU A 459 -3.72 -6.71 -1.56
N VAL A 460 -2.81 -5.93 -2.16
CA VAL A 460 -1.76 -5.24 -1.41
C VAL A 460 -2.35 -4.25 -0.40
N SER A 461 -3.45 -3.58 -0.76
CA SER A 461 -4.24 -2.73 0.12
C SER A 461 -4.80 -3.51 1.32
N ALA A 462 -5.42 -4.67 1.10
CA ALA A 462 -5.96 -5.52 2.16
C ALA A 462 -4.85 -6.05 3.09
N VAL A 463 -3.73 -6.51 2.52
CA VAL A 463 -2.57 -6.98 3.27
C VAL A 463 -1.96 -5.86 4.12
N PHE A 464 -1.82 -4.65 3.56
CA PHE A 464 -1.33 -3.49 4.30
C PHE A 464 -2.26 -3.09 5.46
N GLY A 465 -3.57 -3.22 5.28
CA GLY A 465 -4.56 -2.96 6.34
C GLY A 465 -4.45 -3.93 7.51
N VAL A 466 -4.27 -5.21 7.20
CA VAL A 466 -4.01 -6.24 8.21
C VAL A 466 -2.66 -6.01 8.88
N LEU A 467 -1.63 -5.67 8.09
CA LEU A 467 -0.28 -5.44 8.59
C LEU A 467 -0.23 -4.30 9.60
N ASN A 468 -0.85 -3.16 9.28
CA ASN A 468 -0.91 -2.00 10.16
C ASN A 468 -1.55 -2.34 11.53
N ARG A 469 -2.63 -3.13 11.53
CA ARG A 469 -3.25 -3.61 12.77
C ARG A 469 -2.40 -4.66 13.48
N SER A 470 -1.71 -5.53 12.75
CA SER A 470 -0.89 -6.61 13.32
C SER A 470 0.38 -6.11 13.99
N LEU A 471 0.89 -4.96 13.55
CA LEU A 471 2.01 -4.27 14.13
C LEU A 471 1.58 -3.31 15.27
N GLU A 472 0.30 -3.32 15.66
CA GLU A 472 -0.27 -2.48 16.72
C GLU A 472 0.00 -0.97 16.53
N LEU A 473 0.11 -0.55 15.26
CA LEU A 473 0.37 0.84 14.88
C LEU A 473 -0.93 1.64 14.79
N PRO A 474 -0.88 2.96 15.01
CA PRO A 474 -2.03 3.84 14.81
C PRO A 474 -2.55 3.76 13.36
N PRO A 475 -3.88 3.71 13.12
CA PRO A 475 -4.47 3.44 11.81
C PRO A 475 -3.96 4.28 10.64
N PHE A 476 -3.58 5.54 10.87
CA PHE A 476 -3.14 6.47 9.82
C PHE A 476 -1.62 6.61 9.70
N SER A 477 -0.84 6.06 10.63
CA SER A 477 0.60 6.35 10.76
C SER A 477 1.43 5.87 9.56
N LEU A 478 1.40 4.57 9.26
CA LEU A 478 2.11 4.00 8.10
C LEU A 478 1.63 4.59 6.78
N PHE A 479 0.32 4.86 6.68
CA PHE A 479 -0.29 5.40 5.48
C PHE A 479 0.21 6.81 5.16
N LEU A 480 0.20 7.72 6.14
CA LEU A 480 0.70 9.08 5.96
C LEU A 480 2.18 9.10 5.60
N PHE A 481 2.95 8.16 6.16
CA PHE A 481 4.36 8.02 5.82
C PHE A 481 4.57 7.53 4.37
N VAL A 482 3.77 6.58 3.89
CA VAL A 482 3.76 6.19 2.48
C VAL A 482 3.39 7.37 1.59
N LEU A 483 2.35 8.14 1.95
CA LEU A 483 1.92 9.32 1.18
C LEU A 483 3.07 10.31 1.01
N SER A 484 3.72 10.69 2.11
CA SER A 484 4.87 11.61 2.09
C SER A 484 6.05 11.07 1.26
N THR A 485 6.26 9.75 1.25
CA THR A 485 7.31 9.09 0.46
C THR A 485 7.00 9.13 -1.05
N THR A 486 5.74 8.90 -1.43
CA THR A 486 5.30 8.97 -2.83
C THR A 486 5.42 10.39 -3.40
N ASP A 487 5.22 11.41 -2.57
CA ASP A 487 5.42 12.81 -2.99
C ASP A 487 6.88 13.10 -3.37
N VAL A 488 7.85 12.47 -2.69
CA VAL A 488 9.29 12.58 -3.07
C VAL A 488 9.51 12.06 -4.49
N MET A 489 8.90 10.93 -4.85
CA MET A 489 8.97 10.40 -6.23
C MET A 489 8.31 11.36 -7.23
N THR A 490 7.19 11.97 -6.86
CA THR A 490 6.47 12.92 -7.72
C THR A 490 7.29 14.18 -8.01
N VAL A 491 8.04 14.68 -7.02
CA VAL A 491 8.99 15.79 -7.20
C VAL A 491 10.11 15.42 -8.17
N ASN A 492 10.62 14.19 -8.09
CA ASN A 492 11.62 13.73 -9.04
C ASN A 492 11.08 13.76 -10.48
N PHE A 493 9.88 13.17 -10.71
CA PHE A 493 9.25 13.22 -12.03
C PHE A 493 8.96 14.64 -12.52
N PHE A 494 8.59 15.56 -11.63
CA PHE A 494 8.42 16.97 -11.97
C PHE A 494 9.68 17.57 -12.61
N PHE A 495 10.86 17.23 -12.08
CA PHE A 495 12.14 17.70 -12.63
C PHE A 495 12.63 16.93 -13.86
N LEU A 496 12.07 15.74 -14.11
CA LEU A 496 12.32 14.94 -15.30
C LEU A 496 11.41 15.30 -16.49
N VAL A 497 10.42 16.18 -16.30
CA VAL A 497 9.59 16.69 -17.41
C VAL A 497 10.46 17.41 -18.42
N ARG A 498 10.36 16.99 -19.69
CA ARG A 498 11.13 17.56 -20.80
C ARG A 498 10.25 18.46 -21.65
N ASP A 499 10.82 19.58 -22.10
CA ASP A 499 10.20 20.49 -23.07
C ASP A 499 10.88 20.43 -24.45
N ASP A 500 11.86 19.53 -24.60
CA ASP A 500 12.63 19.28 -25.80
C ASP A 500 12.73 17.77 -26.13
N GLY A 501 12.97 17.47 -27.41
CA GLY A 501 13.05 16.09 -27.93
C GLY A 501 11.88 15.70 -28.82
N SER A 502 11.62 14.40 -28.96
CA SER A 502 10.49 13.92 -29.75
C SER A 502 9.16 14.18 -29.02
N TRP A 503 8.06 14.30 -29.78
CA TRP A 503 6.71 14.40 -29.20
C TRP A 503 6.39 13.24 -28.26
N LEU A 504 6.91 12.04 -28.55
CA LEU A 504 6.76 10.86 -27.71
C LEU A 504 7.48 11.05 -26.37
N ASP A 505 8.72 11.54 -26.37
CA ASP A 505 9.50 11.76 -25.14
C ASP A 505 8.86 12.82 -24.25
N ILE A 506 8.39 13.92 -24.85
CA ILE A 506 7.68 14.98 -24.14
C ILE A 506 6.40 14.41 -23.51
N GLY A 507 5.56 13.74 -24.31
CA GLY A 507 4.32 13.13 -23.85
C GLY A 507 4.52 12.09 -22.74
N MET A 508 5.56 11.24 -22.86
CA MET A 508 5.91 10.24 -21.85
C MET A 508 6.38 10.90 -20.54
N SER A 509 7.21 11.94 -20.61
CA SER A 509 7.68 12.66 -19.42
C SER A 509 6.53 13.30 -18.63
N ILE A 510 5.57 13.92 -19.34
CA ILE A 510 4.36 14.49 -18.74
C ILE A 510 3.48 13.37 -18.16
N SER A 511 3.30 12.27 -18.88
CA SER A 511 2.52 11.11 -18.41
C SER A 511 3.09 10.51 -17.14
N HIS A 512 4.41 10.36 -17.03
CA HIS A 512 5.05 9.87 -15.80
C HIS A 512 4.78 10.78 -14.60
N PHE A 513 4.90 12.09 -14.77
CA PHE A 513 4.57 13.06 -13.72
C PHE A 513 3.08 12.98 -13.32
N CYS A 514 2.17 12.96 -14.29
CA CYS A 514 0.73 12.85 -14.02
C CYS A 514 0.36 11.52 -13.34
N ILE A 515 0.95 10.40 -13.77
CA ILE A 515 0.71 9.08 -13.17
C ILE A 515 1.22 9.06 -11.73
N SER A 516 2.44 9.58 -11.47
CA SER A 516 2.97 9.68 -10.10
C SER A 516 2.07 10.53 -9.20
N GLY A 517 1.60 11.68 -9.68
CA GLY A 517 0.66 12.53 -8.93
C GLY A 517 -0.69 11.85 -8.68
N MET A 518 -1.26 11.17 -9.68
CA MET A 518 -2.48 10.38 -9.51
C MET A 518 -2.29 9.20 -8.56
N PHE A 519 -1.09 8.63 -8.49
CA PHE A 519 -0.77 7.53 -7.60
C PHE A 519 -0.85 7.94 -6.11
N VAL A 520 -0.56 9.20 -5.78
CA VAL A 520 -0.78 9.76 -4.43
C VAL A 520 -2.26 9.70 -4.06
N LEU A 521 -3.13 10.21 -4.93
CA LEU A 521 -4.59 10.17 -4.76
C LEU A 521 -5.10 8.73 -4.70
N PHE A 522 -4.57 7.87 -5.57
CA PHE A 522 -4.92 6.47 -5.61
C PHE A 522 -4.53 5.73 -4.33
N THR A 523 -3.39 6.07 -3.72
CA THR A 523 -2.98 5.49 -2.43
C THR A 523 -3.97 5.84 -1.31
N ILE A 524 -4.55 7.05 -1.32
CA ILE A 524 -5.64 7.44 -0.40
C ILE A 524 -6.87 6.54 -0.63
N VAL A 525 -7.26 6.31 -1.88
CA VAL A 525 -8.37 5.40 -2.21
C VAL A 525 -8.06 3.98 -1.73
N LEU A 526 -6.85 3.47 -1.95
CA LEU A 526 -6.42 2.16 -1.47
C LEU A 526 -6.44 2.06 0.04
N PHE A 527 -6.18 3.14 0.78
CA PHE A 527 -6.27 3.14 2.23
C PHE A 527 -7.72 3.01 2.74
N VAL A 528 -8.63 3.78 2.15
CA VAL A 528 -10.07 3.68 2.47
C VAL A 528 -10.59 2.29 2.11
N LEU A 529 -10.20 1.80 0.94
CA LEU A 529 -10.59 0.47 0.47
C LEU A 529 -10.02 -0.63 1.36
N SER A 530 -8.77 -0.51 1.82
CA SER A 530 -8.17 -1.42 2.79
C SER A 530 -9.03 -1.54 4.05
N HIS A 531 -9.49 -0.40 4.59
CA HIS A 531 -10.37 -0.39 5.76
C HIS A 531 -11.74 -1.01 5.50
N ALA A 532 -12.31 -0.78 4.31
CA ALA A 532 -13.59 -1.34 3.89
C ALA A 532 -13.50 -2.86 3.65
N LEU A 533 -12.49 -3.31 2.91
CA LEU A 533 -12.23 -4.70 2.56
C LEU A 533 -11.81 -5.51 3.77
N VAL A 534 -10.84 -5.06 4.57
CA VAL A 534 -10.38 -5.83 5.73
C VAL A 534 -11.47 -5.92 6.79
N GLY A 535 -12.30 -4.89 6.98
CA GLY A 535 -13.45 -5.00 7.88
C GLY A 535 -13.04 -5.06 9.36
N ARG A 536 -13.75 -5.86 10.18
CA ARG A 536 -13.37 -6.16 11.58
C ARG A 536 -12.67 -7.52 11.60
N VAL A 537 -11.40 -7.49 11.99
CA VAL A 537 -10.53 -8.68 11.93
C VAL A 537 -9.85 -8.88 13.28
N LEU A 538 -9.91 -10.11 13.77
CA LEU A 538 -9.18 -10.56 14.93
C LEU A 538 -7.77 -10.97 14.50
N ILE A 539 -6.82 -10.36 15.17
CA ILE A 539 -5.40 -10.69 15.05
C ILE A 539 -5.03 -11.31 16.41
N PRO A 540 -4.73 -12.61 16.47
CA PRO A 540 -4.32 -13.24 17.71
C PRO A 540 -3.08 -12.54 18.26
N SER A 541 -3.12 -12.06 19.51
CA SER A 541 -1.93 -11.54 20.19
C SER A 541 -1.06 -12.71 20.66
N SER A 542 0.26 -12.49 20.74
CA SER A 542 1.27 -13.52 21.06
C SER A 542 1.00 -14.33 22.34
N GLY A 543 0.11 -13.87 23.23
CA GLY A 543 -0.25 -14.55 24.47
C GLY A 543 -1.23 -15.73 24.35
N SER A 544 -1.89 -15.93 23.21
CA SER A 544 -2.96 -16.94 23.08
C SER A 544 -2.52 -18.29 22.49
N VAL A 545 -1.28 -18.42 22.02
CA VAL A 545 -0.74 -19.68 21.47
C VAL A 545 0.24 -20.28 22.47
N LYS A 546 -0.27 -20.76 23.61
CA LYS A 546 0.44 -21.84 24.32
C LYS A 546 0.13 -23.13 23.56
N PRO A 547 1.13 -23.90 23.10
CA PRO A 547 0.85 -25.22 22.57
C PRO A 547 0.17 -26.03 23.67
N ALA A 548 -0.99 -26.61 23.37
CA ALA A 548 -1.64 -27.56 24.25
C ALA A 548 -0.60 -28.63 24.59
N LYS A 549 -0.11 -28.61 25.85
CA LYS A 549 0.67 -29.72 26.38
C LYS A 549 -0.19 -30.96 26.16
N LYS A 550 0.31 -31.90 25.34
CA LYS A 550 -0.17 -33.27 25.34
C LYS A 550 -0.10 -33.75 26.80
N GLN A 551 -1.25 -33.83 27.46
CA GLN A 551 -1.37 -34.62 28.66
C GLN A 551 -1.39 -36.07 28.19
N HIS A 552 -0.32 -36.79 28.54
CA HIS A 552 -0.28 -38.23 28.54
C HIS A 552 -1.21 -38.78 29.60
#